data_AF-A0A813FUB6-F1
#
_entry.id   AF-A0A813FUB6-F1
#
_cell.length_a   1.000
_cell.length_b   1.000
_cell.length_c   1.000
_cell.angle_alpha   90.00
_cell.angle_beta   90.00
_cell.angle_gamma   90.00
#
_symmetry.space_group_name_H-M   'P 1'
#
loop_
_entity.id
_entity.type
_entity.pdbx_description
1 polymer ?
#
loop_
_entity_poly.entity_id
_entity_poly.type
_entity_poly.pdbx_seq_one_letter_code
_entity_poly.pdbx_strand_id
1 'polypeptide(L)'
;MEAFPFTLQLDGEGERELFFDLASEGETVKVGRNPKGDLTLDHLSVSWVHVELKLVRVSHKGNDSWQLCACDLSANGCGLKPPGGEGKVQWLKSKENTPVVAGTLLVLPQKVKAKGSRPE
;
A
#
# COMPACT_ATOMS: atom_id res chain seq x y z
N MET A 1 1.04 10.10 21.95
CA MET A 1 1.82 9.53 20.84
C MET A 1 1.94 10.64 19.82
N GLU A 2 3.14 10.94 19.33
CA GLU A 2 3.25 11.85 18.19
C GLU A 2 2.70 11.13 16.97
N ALA A 3 1.90 11.84 16.19
CA ALA A 3 1.26 11.28 15.02
C ALA A 3 2.29 11.10 13.90
N PHE A 4 2.11 10.10 13.05
CA PHE A 4 3.03 9.80 11.94
C PHE A 4 2.43 10.30 10.63
N PRO A 5 2.79 11.52 10.19
CA PRO A 5 2.28 12.07 8.95
C PRO A 5 2.95 11.43 7.74
N PHE A 6 2.17 11.16 6.70
CA PHE A 6 2.71 10.81 5.39
C PHE A 6 1.76 11.23 4.28
N THR A 7 2.31 11.28 3.08
CA THR A 7 1.60 11.69 1.88
C THR A 7 1.57 10.55 0.88
N LEU A 8 0.42 10.34 0.26
CA LEU A 8 0.27 9.48 -0.92
C LEU A 8 -0.01 10.34 -2.15
N GLN A 9 0.83 10.21 -3.15
CA GLN A 9 0.59 10.77 -4.48
C GLN A 9 0.05 9.67 -5.39
N LEU A 10 -1.11 9.90 -6.00
CA LEU A 10 -1.64 9.02 -7.03
C LEU A 10 -1.00 9.34 -8.38
N ASP A 11 -0.53 8.31 -9.06
CA ASP A 11 0.00 8.37 -10.42
C ASP A 11 -1.10 8.00 -11.43
N GLY A 12 -1.20 8.74 -12.54
CA GLY A 12 -2.16 8.52 -13.63
C GLY A 12 -3.36 9.48 -13.67
N GLU A 13 -4.41 9.14 -14.41
CA GLU A 13 -5.59 10.02 -14.56
C GLU A 13 -6.28 10.26 -13.20
N GLY A 14 -6.40 11.53 -12.82
CA GLY A 14 -6.89 11.92 -11.50
C GLY A 14 -5.79 12.04 -10.43
N GLU A 15 -4.56 12.40 -10.84
CA GLU A 15 -3.46 12.75 -9.94
C GLU A 15 -3.96 13.63 -8.80
N ARG A 16 -3.72 13.15 -7.58
CA ARG A 16 -4.02 13.90 -6.38
C ARG A 16 -3.06 13.48 -5.28
N GLU A 17 -2.83 14.43 -4.40
CA GLU A 17 -2.06 14.22 -3.19
C GLU A 17 -3.03 14.09 -2.02
N LEU A 18 -2.83 13.07 -1.19
CA LEU A 18 -3.62 12.83 0.01
C LEU A 18 -2.68 12.76 1.21
N PHE A 19 -2.99 13.57 2.21
CA PHE A 19 -2.28 13.59 3.48
C PHE A 19 -2.99 12.68 4.48
N PHE A 20 -2.21 11.85 5.15
CA PHE A 20 -2.67 10.97 6.21
C PHE A 20 -1.82 11.17 7.45
N ASP A 21 -2.44 11.00 8.61
CA ASP A 21 -1.77 11.06 9.88
C ASP A 21 -2.24 9.89 10.74
N LEU A 22 -1.30 8.99 11.08
CA LEU A 22 -1.59 7.81 11.90
C LEU A 22 -1.15 8.09 13.34
N ALA A 23 -2.12 8.21 14.24
CA ALA A 23 -1.91 8.63 15.63
C ALA A 23 -1.73 7.46 16.60
N SER A 24 -2.09 6.23 16.20
CA SER A 24 -2.06 5.08 17.09
C SER A 24 -1.74 3.73 16.41
N GLU A 25 -1.29 2.76 17.22
CA GLU A 25 -1.07 1.39 16.76
C GLU A 25 -2.38 0.73 16.36
N GLY A 26 -2.46 0.25 15.12
CA GLY A 26 -3.66 -0.38 14.58
C GLY A 26 -4.53 0.55 13.72
N GLU A 27 -4.25 1.85 13.70
CA GLU A 27 -4.77 2.71 12.63
C GLU A 27 -4.14 2.33 11.29
N THR A 28 -4.98 2.30 10.26
CA THR A 28 -4.59 1.84 8.92
C THR A 28 -5.21 2.75 7.87
N VAL A 29 -4.46 3.08 6.84
CA VAL A 29 -5.00 3.64 5.59
C VAL A 29 -5.30 2.48 4.64
N LYS A 30 -6.57 2.32 4.29
CA LYS A 30 -7.08 1.28 3.39
C LYS A 30 -7.18 1.79 1.98
N VAL A 31 -6.41 1.16 1.09
CA VAL A 31 -6.42 1.45 -0.35
C VAL A 31 -7.08 0.29 -1.09
N GLY A 32 -8.04 0.58 -1.97
CA GLY A 32 -8.75 -0.45 -2.74
C GLY A 32 -9.94 0.09 -3.52
N ARG A 33 -10.86 -0.78 -3.95
CA ARG A 33 -12.09 -0.34 -4.64
C ARG A 33 -13.24 0.01 -3.71
N ASN A 34 -13.10 -0.18 -2.40
CA ASN A 34 -14.14 0.16 -1.44
C ASN A 34 -14.41 1.67 -1.47
N PRO A 35 -15.63 2.13 -1.80
CA PRO A 35 -15.97 3.56 -1.81
C PRO A 35 -16.01 4.19 -0.41
N LYS A 36 -15.99 3.37 0.65
CA LYS A 36 -15.87 3.79 2.05
C LYS A 36 -14.44 3.64 2.61
N GLY A 37 -13.47 3.32 1.75
CA GLY A 37 -12.06 3.26 2.15
C GLY A 37 -11.42 4.65 2.17
N ASP A 38 -10.20 4.72 2.70
CA ASP A 38 -9.44 5.96 2.80
C ASP A 38 -8.94 6.43 1.42
N LEU A 39 -8.59 5.47 0.55
CA LEU A 39 -8.27 5.73 -0.85
C LEU A 39 -8.98 4.73 -1.77
N THR A 40 -9.98 5.23 -2.49
CA THR A 40 -10.68 4.46 -3.52
C THR A 40 -9.99 4.58 -4.88
N LEU A 41 -9.76 3.43 -5.52
CA LEU A 41 -9.26 3.30 -6.89
C LEU A 41 -10.31 2.60 -7.76
N ASP A 42 -10.56 3.16 -8.94
CA ASP A 42 -11.51 2.62 -9.91
C ASP A 42 -10.81 1.75 -10.97
N HIS A 43 -10.25 0.63 -10.53
CA HIS A 43 -9.65 -0.35 -11.45
C HIS A 43 -10.13 -1.76 -11.12
N LEU A 44 -10.70 -2.46 -12.10
CA LEU A 44 -11.38 -3.74 -11.88
C LEU A 44 -10.49 -4.84 -11.27
N SER A 45 -9.19 -4.83 -11.56
CA SER A 45 -8.25 -5.80 -10.98
C SER A 45 -7.77 -5.45 -9.57
N VAL A 46 -8.20 -4.32 -9.00
CA VAL A 46 -7.94 -3.96 -7.60
C VAL A 46 -8.98 -4.67 -6.71
N SER A 47 -8.57 -5.26 -5.59
CA SER A 47 -9.48 -5.83 -4.59
C SER A 47 -10.29 -4.75 -3.84
N TRP A 48 -11.36 -5.16 -3.16
CA TRP A 48 -12.18 -4.27 -2.34
C TRP A 48 -11.35 -3.50 -1.30
N VAL A 49 -10.54 -4.22 -0.54
CA VAL A 49 -9.38 -3.70 0.20
C VAL A 49 -8.17 -4.39 -0.40
N HIS A 50 -7.28 -3.63 -1.01
CA HIS A 50 -6.13 -4.17 -1.75
C HIS A 50 -4.88 -4.20 -0.89
N VAL A 51 -4.62 -3.08 -0.22
CA VAL A 51 -3.45 -2.92 0.64
C VAL A 51 -3.82 -2.02 1.82
N GLU A 52 -3.25 -2.35 2.97
CA GLU A 52 -3.30 -1.51 4.17
C GLU A 52 -1.92 -0.92 4.43
N LEU A 53 -1.87 0.39 4.63
CA LEU A 53 -0.69 1.07 5.18
C LEU A 53 -0.91 1.28 6.67
N LYS A 54 0.02 0.82 7.50
CA LYS A 54 -0.13 0.88 8.95
C LYS A 54 1.20 1.05 9.66
N LEU A 55 1.16 1.63 10.85
CA LEU A 55 2.33 1.71 11.72
C LEU A 55 2.51 0.40 12.48
N VAL A 56 3.75 -0.06 12.52
CA VAL A 56 4.16 -1.23 13.30
C VAL A 56 5.30 -0.81 14.24
N ARG A 57 5.22 -1.21 15.51
CA ARG A 57 6.35 -1.06 16.43
C ARG A 57 7.45 -2.03 16.05
N VAL A 58 8.66 -1.50 15.89
CA VAL A 58 9.86 -2.29 15.65
C VAL A 58 10.83 -2.02 16.78
N SER A 59 11.16 -3.07 17.53
CA SER A 59 12.14 -3.00 18.61
C SER A 59 13.51 -3.43 18.11
N HIS A 60 14.48 -2.52 18.14
CA HIS A 60 15.86 -2.80 17.77
C HIS A 60 16.79 -2.50 18.93
N LYS A 61 17.39 -3.54 19.52
CA LYS A 61 18.36 -3.46 20.63
C LYS A 61 17.88 -2.58 21.81
N GLY A 62 16.58 -2.65 22.13
CA GLY A 62 15.99 -1.89 23.23
C GLY A 62 15.55 -0.47 22.89
N ASN A 63 15.63 -0.05 21.62
CA ASN A 63 15.00 1.18 21.14
C ASN A 63 13.77 0.83 20.28
N ASP A 64 12.60 1.26 20.74
CA ASP A 64 11.34 1.08 20.03
C ASP A 64 11.14 2.23 19.05
N SER A 65 10.90 1.90 17.78
CA SER A 65 10.64 2.86 16.71
C SER A 65 9.36 2.49 15.96
N TRP A 66 8.75 3.46 15.31
CA TRP A 66 7.60 3.25 14.44
C TRP A 66 8.05 3.09 12.99
N GLN A 67 7.53 2.08 12.32
CA GLN A 67 7.77 1.82 10.91
C GLN A 67 6.44 1.76 10.15
N LEU A 68 6.30 2.60 9.11
CA LEU A 68 5.21 2.46 8.16
C LEU A 68 5.40 1.17 7.36
N CYS A 69 4.38 0.33 7.32
CA CYS A 69 4.39 -0.93 6.59
C CYS A 69 3.20 -1.01 5.63
N ALA A 70 3.42 -1.64 4.48
CA ALA A 70 2.37 -2.08 3.56
C ALA A 70 2.04 -3.55 3.82
N CYS A 71 0.76 -3.88 3.85
CA CYS A 71 0.24 -5.24 4.00
C CYS A 71 -0.68 -5.57 2.83
N ASP A 72 -0.26 -6.52 1.98
CA ASP A 72 -1.03 -6.96 0.81
C ASP A 72 -2.21 -7.85 1.23
N LEU A 73 -3.43 -7.40 0.96
CA LEU A 73 -4.68 -8.14 1.19
C LEU A 73 -5.36 -8.55 -0.12
N SER A 74 -4.69 -8.33 -1.24
CA SER A 74 -5.28 -8.46 -2.55
C SER A 74 -5.26 -9.89 -3.10
N ALA A 75 -6.07 -10.12 -4.14
CA ALA A 75 -6.04 -11.36 -4.90
C ALA A 75 -5.02 -11.31 -6.07
N ASN A 76 -4.64 -10.11 -6.50
CA ASN A 76 -3.83 -9.89 -7.70
C ASN A 76 -2.40 -9.39 -7.39
N GLY A 77 -2.03 -9.32 -6.12
CA GLY A 77 -0.71 -8.97 -5.65
C GLY A 77 -0.46 -7.46 -5.62
N CYS A 78 0.33 -7.07 -4.64
CA CYS A 78 0.89 -5.74 -4.50
C CYS A 78 2.43 -5.79 -4.59
N GLY A 79 3.05 -4.68 -4.97
CA GLY A 79 4.51 -4.56 -5.01
C GLY A 79 5.02 -3.20 -4.56
N LEU A 80 6.27 -3.15 -4.12
CA LEU A 80 7.00 -1.93 -3.79
C LEU A 80 8.16 -1.73 -4.76
N LYS A 81 8.32 -0.52 -5.24
CA LYS A 81 9.50 -0.11 -6.01
C LYS A 81 10.31 0.90 -5.20
N PRO A 82 11.62 0.68 -5.01
CA PRO A 82 12.43 1.56 -4.19
C PRO A 82 12.47 3.01 -4.72
N PRO A 83 12.77 3.99 -3.85
CA PRO A 83 12.91 5.39 -4.24
C PRO A 83 13.92 5.57 -5.39
N GLY A 84 13.63 6.50 -6.29
CA GLY A 84 14.46 6.76 -7.47
C GLY A 84 14.06 5.94 -8.71
N GLY A 85 13.15 4.97 -8.59
CA GLY A 85 12.56 4.30 -9.75
C GLY A 85 13.51 3.38 -10.54
N GLU A 86 14.77 3.27 -10.14
CA GLU A 86 15.74 2.33 -10.67
C GLU A 86 15.72 1.07 -9.80
N GLY A 87 15.00 0.04 -10.26
CA GLY A 87 14.87 -1.20 -9.51
C GLY A 87 13.72 -2.08 -9.99
N LYS A 88 13.84 -3.39 -9.73
CA LYS A 88 12.73 -4.33 -9.93
C LYS A 88 11.68 -4.11 -8.84
N VAL A 89 10.41 -4.28 -9.20
CA VAL A 89 9.33 -4.26 -8.20
C VAL A 89 9.48 -5.48 -7.29
N GLN A 90 9.60 -5.24 -5.99
CA GLN A 90 9.56 -6.28 -4.97
C GLN A 90 8.11 -6.68 -4.73
N TRP A 91 7.82 -7.96 -4.89
CA TRP A 91 6.50 -8.51 -4.60
C TRP A 91 6.30 -8.59 -3.10
N LEU A 92 5.14 -8.11 -2.64
CA LEU A 92 4.75 -8.25 -1.26
C LEU A 92 4.25 -9.68 -1.01
N LYS A 93 4.57 -10.21 0.16
CA LYS A 93 3.95 -11.44 0.64
C LYS A 93 2.57 -11.10 1.20
N SER A 94 1.58 -11.91 0.84
CA SER A 94 0.21 -11.71 1.28
C SER A 94 0.11 -11.76 2.80
N LYS A 95 -0.58 -10.78 3.39
CA LYS A 95 -0.84 -10.64 4.83
C LYS A 95 0.40 -10.46 5.70
N GLU A 96 1.55 -10.17 5.12
CA GLU A 96 2.78 -9.83 5.85
C GLU A 96 3.05 -8.33 5.79
N ASN A 97 3.54 -7.78 6.90
CA ASN A 97 3.91 -6.37 6.98
C ASN A 97 5.28 -6.16 6.34
N THR A 98 5.31 -5.38 5.26
CA THR A 98 6.57 -5.03 4.58
C THR A 98 6.89 -3.55 4.81
N PRO A 99 8.09 -3.21 5.32
CA PRO A 99 8.48 -1.82 5.55
C PRO A 99 8.41 -0.97 4.29
N VAL A 100 7.89 0.25 4.43
CA VAL A 100 7.84 1.26 3.37
C VAL A 100 8.73 2.42 3.78
N VAL A 101 9.62 2.83 2.87
CA VAL A 101 10.46 4.01 3.06
C VAL A 101 9.94 5.18 2.21
N ALA A 102 10.23 6.41 2.63
CA ALA A 102 9.80 7.59 1.89
C ALA A 102 10.29 7.56 0.44
N GLY A 103 9.42 7.97 -0.50
CA GLY A 103 9.69 7.94 -1.94
C GLY A 103 9.51 6.57 -2.62
N THR A 104 9.09 5.54 -1.88
CA THR A 104 8.75 4.23 -2.45
C THR A 104 7.48 4.32 -3.28
N LEU A 105 7.44 3.69 -4.46
CA LEU A 105 6.21 3.55 -5.24
C LEU A 105 5.48 2.26 -4.84
N LEU A 106 4.21 2.41 -4.46
CA LEU A 106 3.30 1.29 -4.21
C LEU A 106 2.57 0.93 -5.50
N VAL A 107 2.82 -0.26 -6.02
CA VAL A 107 2.28 -0.71 -7.32
C VAL A 107 1.14 -1.68 -7.11
N LEU A 108 -0.04 -1.35 -7.64
CA LEU A 108 -1.23 -2.19 -7.58
C LEU A 108 -2.13 -2.00 -8.82
N PRO A 109 -2.82 -3.05 -9.31
CA PRO A 109 -2.57 -4.47 -9.06
C PRO A 109 -1.37 -4.96 -9.89
N GLN A 110 -0.54 -5.86 -9.35
CA GLN A 110 0.59 -6.43 -10.10
C GLN A 110 0.16 -7.40 -11.20
N LYS A 111 -0.89 -8.20 -10.96
CA LYS A 111 -1.49 -9.08 -11.99
C LYS A 111 -2.73 -8.42 -12.58
N VAL A 112 -2.61 -7.87 -13.78
CA VAL A 112 -3.77 -7.47 -14.57
C VAL A 112 -4.25 -8.70 -15.34
N LYS A 113 -5.34 -9.33 -14.88
CA LYS A 113 -6.03 -10.32 -15.71
C LYS A 113 -6.66 -9.56 -16.87
N ALA A 114 -6.18 -9.78 -18.09
CA ALA A 114 -6.86 -9.29 -19.28
C ALA A 114 -8.31 -9.80 -19.26
N LYS A 115 -9.30 -8.90 -19.43
CA LYS A 115 -10.67 -9.30 -19.72
C LYS A 115 -10.64 -10.04 -21.06
N GLY A 116 -10.90 -11.36 -21.08
CA GLY A 116 -11.28 -12.02 -22.34
C GLY A 116 -10.77 -13.41 -22.66
N SER A 117 -10.50 -14.31 -21.72
CA SER A 117 -10.48 -15.74 -22.06
C SER A 117 -10.90 -16.60 -20.88
N ARG A 118 -12.20 -16.94 -20.87
CA ARG A 118 -12.68 -18.17 -20.23
C ARG A 118 -12.26 -19.30 -21.17
N PRO A 119 -11.33 -20.20 -20.80
CA PRO A 119 -11.16 -21.44 -21.54
C PRO A 119 -12.42 -22.27 -21.30
N GLU A 120 -13.01 -22.79 -22.37
CA GLU A 120 -14.03 -23.84 -22.31
C GLU A 120 -13.46 -25.13 -21.75
#